data_AF-A0A918AJJ4-F1
#
_entry.id   AF-A0A918AJJ4-F1
#
_cell.length_a   1.000
_cell.length_b   1.000
_cell.length_c   1.000
_cell.angle_alpha   90.00
_cell.angle_beta   90.00
_cell.angle_gamma   90.00
#
_symmetry.space_group_name_H-M   'P 1'
#
loop_
_entity.id
_entity.type
_entity.pdbx_description
1 polymer ?
#
loop_
_entity_poly.entity_id
_entity_poly.type
_entity_poly.pdbx_seq_one_letter_code
_entity_poly.pdbx_strand_id
1 'polypeptide(L)'
;MAGEGGGMWAQAGERINFAAETVGEVAAGVAGAVWTNTTQTQFSIDINQAPKLIETLSQAIKELDKAYQKSTALRSIQSPGKDPYSGFTALAIRQSAGDEGGGYGWANREARKAFEHTIENIQKAIDEYRKTDDTAREALKQ
;
A
#
# COMPACT_ATOMS: atom_id res chain seq x y z
N MET A 1 52.06 19.10 -6.21
CA MET A 1 50.84 19.68 -5.61
C MET A 1 49.88 18.54 -5.35
N ALA A 2 49.66 18.24 -4.08
CA ALA A 2 48.70 17.25 -3.62
C ALA A 2 47.41 17.98 -3.24
N GLY A 3 46.26 17.35 -3.52
CA GLY A 3 44.99 17.71 -2.91
C GLY A 3 43.83 17.88 -3.90
N GLU A 4 42.66 17.42 -3.43
CA GLU A 4 41.31 17.64 -3.97
C GLU A 4 40.87 16.65 -5.07
N GLY A 5 39.87 15.79 -4.86
CA GLY A 5 39.00 15.67 -3.71
C GLY A 5 37.94 14.60 -3.94
N GLY A 6 37.57 13.94 -2.84
CA GLY A 6 36.24 13.37 -2.67
C GLY A 6 35.94 12.17 -3.54
N GLY A 7 36.60 11.04 -3.23
CA GLY A 7 36.02 9.74 -3.51
C GLY A 7 34.57 9.73 -3.01
N MET A 8 33.69 9.59 -3.98
CA MET A 8 32.37 8.96 -4.00
C MET A 8 32.14 7.89 -2.91
N TRP A 9 32.22 8.28 -1.64
CA TRP A 9 31.56 7.58 -0.56
C TRP A 9 30.10 7.97 -0.69
N ALA A 10 29.35 7.19 -1.47
CA ALA A 10 27.93 7.08 -1.25
C ALA A 10 27.76 6.90 0.26
N GLN A 11 27.17 7.91 0.89
CA GLN A 11 26.74 7.87 2.27
C GLN A 11 25.96 6.56 2.39
N ALA A 12 26.56 5.55 3.00
CA ALA A 12 25.87 4.32 3.35
C ALA A 12 24.86 4.71 4.42
N GLY A 13 23.76 5.31 3.98
CA GLY A 13 22.66 5.70 4.81
C GLY A 13 22.20 4.47 5.57
N GLU A 14 21.86 4.65 6.83
CA GLU A 14 21.20 3.66 7.64
C GLU A 14 19.92 3.21 6.93
N ARG A 15 19.92 2.03 6.30
CA ARG A 15 18.79 1.54 5.50
C ARG A 15 18.02 0.47 6.26
N ILE A 16 16.70 0.48 6.10
CA ILE A 16 15.79 -0.56 6.57
C ILE A 16 15.22 -1.32 5.38
N ASN A 17 15.00 -2.62 5.57
CA ASN A 17 14.34 -3.48 4.59
C ASN A 17 12.96 -3.87 5.11
N PHE A 18 11.94 -3.83 4.27
CA PHE A 18 10.59 -4.26 4.63
C PHE A 18 9.91 -4.95 3.46
N ALA A 19 8.96 -5.83 3.75
CA ALA A 19 8.10 -6.44 2.74
C ALA A 19 6.82 -5.62 2.57
N ALA A 20 6.38 -5.42 1.33
CA ALA A 20 5.05 -4.89 1.04
C ALA A 20 4.27 -5.85 0.15
N GLU A 21 2.97 -5.87 0.37
CA GLU A 21 2.02 -6.64 -0.43
C GLU A 21 1.76 -5.93 -1.75
N THR A 22 1.97 -6.65 -2.85
CA THR A 22 1.70 -6.14 -4.21
C THR A 22 0.71 -7.07 -4.90
N VAL A 23 -0.26 -6.47 -5.59
CA VAL A 23 -1.16 -7.20 -6.47
C VAL A 23 -0.43 -7.44 -7.79
N GLY A 24 -0.13 -8.71 -8.07
CA GLY A 24 0.46 -9.16 -9.33
C GLY A 24 -0.53 -10.01 -10.12
N GLU A 25 -0.48 -9.92 -11.45
CA GLU A 25 -1.19 -10.83 -12.33
C GLU A 25 -0.51 -12.21 -12.26
N VAL A 26 -1.20 -13.22 -11.73
CA VAL A 26 -0.81 -14.61 -11.93
C VAL A 26 -1.68 -15.14 -13.05
N ALA A 27 -1.06 -15.63 -14.13
CA ALA A 27 -1.78 -16.23 -15.26
C ALA A 27 -2.65 -17.39 -14.75
N ALA A 28 -3.93 -17.11 -14.51
CA ALA A 28 -4.90 -18.10 -14.11
C ALA A 28 -5.27 -18.93 -15.34
N GLY A 29 -4.63 -20.08 -15.48
CA GLY A 29 -5.10 -21.13 -16.37
C GLY A 29 -6.56 -21.45 -16.02
N VAL A 30 -7.46 -21.10 -16.95
CA VAL A 30 -8.80 -21.68 -17.09
C VAL A 30 -9.77 -21.45 -15.91
N ALA A 31 -10.03 -20.19 -15.53
CA ALA A 31 -11.34 -19.68 -15.06
C ALA A 31 -11.19 -18.38 -14.29
N GLY A 32 -11.37 -17.24 -14.97
CA GLY A 32 -11.45 -15.92 -14.35
C GLY A 32 -10.11 -15.41 -13.82
N ALA A 33 -9.83 -14.13 -14.04
CA ALA A 33 -8.73 -13.46 -13.37
C ALA A 33 -9.03 -13.41 -11.86
N VAL A 34 -8.56 -14.41 -11.12
CA VAL A 34 -8.65 -14.44 -9.67
C VAL A 34 -7.50 -13.59 -9.13
N TRP A 35 -7.80 -12.38 -8.65
CA TRP A 35 -6.85 -11.46 -8.00
C TRP A 35 -6.47 -11.94 -6.58
N THR A 36 -6.10 -13.21 -6.38
CA THR A 36 -5.92 -13.80 -5.03
C THR A 36 -4.49 -14.18 -4.67
N ASN A 37 -3.48 -13.79 -5.45
CA ASN A 37 -2.09 -14.03 -5.05
C ASN A 37 -1.38 -12.70 -4.80
N THR A 38 -1.48 -12.25 -3.56
CA THR A 38 -0.66 -11.17 -3.00
C THR A 38 0.81 -11.59 -3.07
N THR A 39 1.59 -10.95 -3.94
CA THR A 39 3.03 -11.18 -4.00
C THR A 39 3.73 -10.25 -3.03
N GLN A 40 4.55 -10.79 -2.14
CA GLN A 40 5.38 -9.98 -1.23
C GLN A 40 6.63 -9.50 -1.98
N THR A 41 6.78 -8.19 -2.09
CA THR A 41 7.97 -7.55 -2.67
C THR A 41 8.80 -6.94 -1.54
N GLN A 42 10.11 -7.15 -1.56
CA GLN A 42 11.03 -6.54 -0.60
C GLN A 42 11.47 -5.16 -1.08
N PHE A 43 11.46 -4.18 -0.18
CA PHE A 43 11.87 -2.80 -0.41
C PHE A 43 12.97 -2.42 0.57
N SER A 44 13.85 -1.51 0.14
CA SER A 44 14.93 -0.96 0.97
C SER A 44 14.88 0.55 0.92
N ILE A 45 14.78 1.21 2.07
CA ILE A 45 14.72 2.68 2.19
C ILE A 45 15.66 3.18 3.27
N ASP A 46 16.06 4.45 3.19
CA ASP A 46 16.81 5.10 4.27
C ASP A 46 15.89 5.33 5.48
N ILE A 47 16.39 5.05 6.68
CA ILE A 47 15.61 5.16 7.94
C ILE A 47 15.05 6.56 8.15
N ASN A 48 15.78 7.58 7.72
CA ASN A 48 15.37 8.98 7.81
C ASN A 48 14.18 9.32 6.88
N GLN A 49 13.96 8.53 5.83
CA GLN A 49 12.81 8.68 4.92
C GLN A 49 11.59 7.87 5.36
N ALA A 50 11.77 6.90 6.27
CA ALA A 50 10.70 6.02 6.72
C ALA A 50 9.50 6.75 7.36
N PRO A 51 9.68 7.80 8.21
CA PRO A 51 8.55 8.57 8.75
C PRO A 51 7.71 9.25 7.65
N LYS A 52 8.38 9.80 6.63
CA LYS A 52 7.71 10.45 5.49
C LYS A 52 6.93 9.44 4.66
N LEU A 53 7.46 8.23 4.47
CA LEU A 53 6.76 7.16 3.79
C LEU A 53 5.51 6.73 4.56
N ILE A 54 5.61 6.53 5.88
CA ILE A 54 4.46 6.21 6.74
C ILE A 54 3.40 7.31 6.65
N GLU A 55 3.80 8.57 6.69
CA GLU A 55 2.87 9.70 6.56
C GLU A 55 2.15 9.67 5.21
N THR A 56 2.89 9.46 4.11
CA THR A 56 2.33 9.42 2.76
C THR A 56 1.35 8.26 2.60
N LEU A 57 1.68 7.07 3.11
CA LEU A 57 0.78 5.91 3.10
C LEU A 57 -0.48 6.17 3.96
N SER A 58 -0.32 6.83 5.12
CA SER A 58 -1.45 7.22 5.97
C SER A 58 -2.37 8.23 5.28
N GLN A 59 -1.82 9.17 4.51
CA GLN A 59 -2.60 10.10 3.70
C GLN A 59 -3.32 9.36 2.57
N ALA A 60 -2.67 8.41 1.91
CA ALA A 60 -3.28 7.58 0.87
C ALA A 60 -4.47 6.77 1.42
N ILE A 61 -4.36 6.19 2.63
CA ILE A 61 -5.49 5.52 3.31
C ILE A 61 -6.66 6.48 3.51
N LYS A 62 -6.41 7.72 3.97
CA LYS A 62 -7.46 8.73 4.14
C LYS A 62 -8.15 9.10 2.83
N GLU A 63 -7.41 9.19 1.73
CA GLU A 63 -7.99 9.44 0.41
C GLU A 63 -8.80 8.24 -0.11
N LEU A 64 -8.33 7.01 0.15
CA LEU A 64 -9.10 5.80 -0.13
C LEU A 64 -10.41 5.78 0.66
N ASP A 65 -10.39 6.18 1.94
CA ASP A 65 -11.60 6.33 2.76
C ASP A 65 -12.60 7.33 2.15
N LYS A 66 -12.14 8.50 1.73
CA LYS A 66 -13.01 9.48 1.05
C LYS A 66 -13.58 8.93 -0.25
N ALA A 67 -12.78 8.20 -1.02
CA ALA A 67 -13.23 7.61 -2.27
C ALA A 67 -14.24 6.47 -2.03
N TYR A 68 -14.09 5.70 -0.95
CA TYR A 68 -15.05 4.69 -0.52
C TYR A 68 -16.38 5.30 -0.07
N GLN A 69 -16.36 6.47 0.59
CA GLN A 69 -17.59 7.20 0.90
C GLN A 69 -18.33 7.62 -0.37
N LYS A 70 -17.61 8.05 -1.41
CA LYS A 70 -18.21 8.35 -2.72
C LYS A 70 -18.78 7.10 -3.40
N SER A 71 -18.12 5.95 -3.34
CA SER A 71 -18.68 4.70 -3.89
C SER A 71 -19.93 4.26 -3.14
N THR A 72 -19.98 4.49 -1.83
CA THR A 72 -21.18 4.27 -1.02
C THR A 72 -22.35 5.13 -1.50
N ALA A 73 -22.11 6.39 -1.88
CA ALA A 73 -23.14 7.22 -2.50
C ALA A 73 -23.61 6.64 -3.84
N LEU A 74 -22.70 6.15 -4.69
CA LEU A 74 -23.05 5.51 -5.97
C LEU A 74 -23.92 4.26 -5.79
N ARG A 75 -23.67 3.47 -4.74
CA ARG A 75 -24.50 2.29 -4.40
C ARG A 75 -25.94 2.66 -4.02
N SER A 76 -26.18 3.90 -3.63
CA SER A 76 -27.52 4.39 -3.25
C SER A 76 -28.30 4.98 -4.43
N ILE A 77 -27.67 5.19 -5.59
CA ILE A 77 -28.31 5.79 -6.77
C ILE A 77 -29.50 4.94 -7.20
N GLN A 78 -30.65 5.58 -7.42
CA GLN A 78 -31.83 4.97 -8.01
C GLN A 78 -31.88 5.25 -9.52
N SER A 79 -32.61 4.40 -10.24
CA SER A 79 -32.84 4.62 -11.67
C SER A 79 -33.51 5.99 -11.89
N PRO A 80 -32.97 6.86 -12.77
CA PRO A 80 -33.57 8.15 -13.07
C PRO A 80 -34.89 8.06 -13.84
N GLY A 81 -35.20 6.89 -14.41
CA GLY A 81 -36.41 6.62 -15.18
C GLY A 81 -37.07 5.29 -14.82
N LYS A 82 -38.33 5.11 -15.24
CA LYS A 82 -39.06 3.83 -15.14
C LYS A 82 -38.72 2.86 -16.28
N ASP A 83 -37.85 3.25 -17.20
CA ASP A 83 -37.47 2.41 -18.32
C ASP A 83 -36.50 1.29 -17.87
N PRO A 84 -36.57 0.10 -18.48
CA PRO A 84 -35.71 -1.03 -18.12
C PRO A 84 -34.21 -0.73 -18.23
N TYR A 85 -33.79 0.07 -19.23
CA TYR A 85 -32.37 0.35 -19.48
C TYR A 85 -31.73 1.18 -18.36
N SER A 86 -32.42 2.22 -17.89
CA SER A 86 -32.00 3.00 -16.71
C SER A 86 -31.94 2.14 -15.45
N GLY A 87 -32.87 1.18 -15.30
CA GLY A 87 -32.85 0.20 -14.21
C GLY A 87 -31.61 -0.71 -14.23
N PHE A 88 -31.28 -1.28 -15.39
CA PHE A 88 -30.07 -2.10 -15.56
C PHE A 88 -28.80 -1.30 -15.34
N THR A 89 -28.76 -0.05 -15.83
CA THR A 89 -27.60 0.85 -15.65
C THR A 89 -27.39 1.17 -14.17
N ALA A 90 -28.46 1.52 -13.44
CA ALA A 90 -28.37 1.77 -11.99
C ALA A 90 -27.90 0.52 -11.24
N LEU A 91 -28.37 -0.68 -11.62
CA LEU A 91 -27.92 -1.94 -11.02
C LEU A 91 -26.43 -2.21 -11.29
N ALA A 92 -25.98 -2.03 -12.53
CA ALA A 92 -24.58 -2.20 -12.91
C ALA A 92 -23.65 -1.23 -12.15
N ILE A 93 -24.05 0.03 -12.01
CA ILE A 93 -23.33 1.03 -11.21
C ILE A 93 -23.22 0.54 -9.76
N ARG A 94 -24.31 0.08 -9.15
CA ARG A 94 -24.31 -0.43 -7.77
C ARG A 94 -23.38 -1.62 -7.58
N GLN A 95 -23.40 -2.58 -8.52
CA GLN A 95 -22.52 -3.74 -8.49
C GLN A 95 -21.04 -3.34 -8.63
N SER A 96 -20.72 -2.47 -9.61
CA SER A 96 -19.35 -1.97 -9.80
C SER A 96 -18.83 -1.17 -8.60
N ALA A 97 -19.70 -0.48 -7.86
CA ALA A 97 -19.35 0.29 -6.68
C ALA A 97 -19.41 -0.53 -5.38
N GLY A 98 -19.84 -1.79 -5.46
CA GLY A 98 -20.13 -2.68 -4.34
C GLY A 98 -18.90 -3.14 -3.56
N ASP A 99 -19.18 -3.76 -2.40
CA ASP A 99 -18.16 -4.39 -1.54
C ASP A 99 -17.92 -5.87 -1.88
N GLU A 100 -18.60 -6.37 -2.90
CA GLU A 100 -18.47 -7.72 -3.43
C GLU A 100 -17.19 -7.86 -4.26
N GLY A 101 -16.67 -9.08 -4.39
CA GLY A 101 -15.46 -9.34 -5.19
C GLY A 101 -15.59 -8.83 -6.62
N GLY A 102 -14.66 -7.98 -7.05
CA GLY A 102 -14.70 -7.30 -8.35
C GLY A 102 -15.34 -5.90 -8.33
N GLY A 103 -15.99 -5.51 -7.23
CA GLY A 103 -16.45 -4.15 -7.00
C GLY A 103 -15.35 -3.23 -6.47
N TYR A 104 -15.49 -1.93 -6.72
CA TYR A 104 -14.57 -0.90 -6.25
C TYR A 104 -14.48 -0.85 -4.71
N GLY A 105 -15.60 -1.07 -4.00
CA GLY A 105 -15.61 -1.07 -2.54
C GLY A 105 -14.74 -2.19 -1.95
N TRP A 106 -14.75 -3.36 -2.58
CA TRP A 106 -13.85 -4.47 -2.23
C TRP A 106 -12.39 -4.10 -2.51
N ALA A 107 -12.08 -3.63 -3.73
CA ALA A 107 -10.71 -3.28 -4.13
C ALA A 107 -10.11 -2.17 -3.24
N ASN A 108 -10.91 -1.16 -2.88
CA ASN A 108 -10.50 -0.09 -1.98
C ASN A 108 -10.17 -0.63 -0.57
N ARG A 109 -11.00 -1.52 -0.04
CA ARG A 109 -10.78 -2.15 1.27
C ARG A 109 -9.50 -2.97 1.30
N GLU A 110 -9.25 -3.77 0.27
CA GLU A 110 -8.03 -4.57 0.17
C GLU A 110 -6.79 -3.68 0.00
N ALA A 111 -6.87 -2.60 -0.80
CA ALA A 111 -5.78 -1.63 -0.93
C ALA A 111 -5.44 -0.96 0.41
N ARG A 112 -6.44 -0.59 1.20
CA ARG A 112 -6.23 -0.03 2.54
C ARG A 112 -5.50 -0.99 3.47
N LYS A 113 -5.95 -2.25 3.54
CA LYS A 113 -5.29 -3.28 4.35
C LYS A 113 -3.83 -3.46 3.94
N ALA A 114 -3.55 -3.50 2.64
CA ALA A 114 -2.18 -3.60 2.14
C ALA A 114 -1.30 -2.41 2.58
N PHE A 115 -1.84 -1.20 2.58
CA PHE A 115 -1.13 -0.02 3.09
C PHE A 115 -0.93 -0.05 4.60
N GLU A 116 -1.93 -0.49 5.37
CA GLU A 116 -1.83 -0.68 6.82
C GLU A 116 -0.73 -1.71 7.16
N HIS A 117 -0.74 -2.88 6.53
CA HIS A 117 0.31 -3.89 6.68
C HIS A 117 1.69 -3.36 6.29
N THR A 118 1.78 -2.56 5.24
CA THR A 118 3.05 -1.96 4.81
C THR A 118 3.58 -0.99 5.87
N ILE A 119 2.72 -0.15 6.46
CA ILE A 119 3.08 0.75 7.56
C ILE A 119 3.59 -0.05 8.75
N GLU A 120 2.90 -1.12 9.15
CA GLU A 120 3.32 -1.99 10.24
C GLU A 120 4.68 -2.63 9.99
N ASN A 121 4.93 -3.10 8.76
CA ASN A 121 6.22 -3.70 8.39
C ASN A 121 7.36 -2.68 8.41
N ILE A 122 7.10 -1.44 7.99
CA ILE A 122 8.09 -0.34 8.09
C ILE A 122 8.39 -0.05 9.56
N GLN A 123 7.37 0.04 10.41
CA GLN A 123 7.56 0.30 11.85
C GLN A 123 8.38 -0.80 12.53
N LYS A 124 8.06 -2.08 12.25
CA LYS A 124 8.85 -3.22 12.74
C LYS A 124 10.30 -3.14 12.29
N ALA A 125 10.55 -2.82 11.02
CA ALA A 125 11.91 -2.70 10.49
C ALA A 125 12.70 -1.54 11.13
N ILE A 126 12.04 -0.42 11.47
CA ILE A 126 12.68 0.68 12.24
C ILE A 126 13.05 0.21 13.65
N ASP A 127 12.14 -0.50 14.33
CA ASP A 127 12.38 -0.96 15.70
C ASP A 127 13.50 -2.01 15.76
N GLU A 128 13.54 -2.92 14.79
CA GLU A 128 14.64 -3.89 14.64
C GLU A 128 15.98 -3.21 14.36
N TYR A 129 15.99 -2.20 13.49
CA TYR A 129 17.19 -1.40 13.24
C TYR A 129 17.71 -0.75 14.52
N ARG A 130 16.84 -0.08 15.28
CA ARG A 130 17.21 0.60 16.54
C ARG A 130 17.76 -0.37 17.58
N LYS A 131 17.11 -1.52 17.78
CA LYS A 131 17.60 -2.56 18.70
C LYS A 131 18.99 -3.06 18.33
N THR A 132 19.24 -3.23 17.03
CA THR A 132 20.55 -3.69 16.52
C THR A 132 21.62 -2.62 16.73
N ASP A 133 21.32 -1.36 16.44
CA ASP A 133 22.23 -0.23 16.65
C ASP A 133 22.56 -0.03 18.14
N ASP A 134 21.56 -0.10 19.02
CA ASP A 134 21.76 -0.01 20.48
C ASP A 134 22.66 -1.14 20.99
N THR A 135 22.41 -2.39 20.55
CA THR A 135 23.23 -3.55 20.92
C THR A 135 24.68 -3.40 20.43
N ALA A 136 24.88 -2.90 19.21
CA ALA A 136 26.20 -2.66 18.66
C ALA A 136 26.95 -1.55 19.42
N ARG A 137 26.24 -0.46 19.79
CA ARG A 137 26.81 0.63 20.61
C ARG A 137 27.16 0.18 22.02
N GLU A 138 26.41 -0.74 22.61
CA GLU A 138 26.75 -1.33 23.91
C GLU A 138 27.98 -2.25 23.82
N ALA A 139 28.07 -3.08 22.77
CA ALA A 139 29.21 -3.96 22.55
C ALA A 139 30.54 -3.20 22.32
N LEU A 140 30.49 -2.00 21.72
CA LEU A 140 31.66 -1.15 21.52
C LEU A 140 32.12 -0.39 22.78
N LYS A 141 31.33 -0.40 23.86
CA LYS A 141 31.67 0.25 25.14
C LYS A 141 32.33 -0.70 26.15
N GLN A 142 32.42 -2.00 25.84
CA GLN A 142 33.14 -3.01 26.64
C GLN A 142 34.56 -3.20 26.11
#